data_AF-A0AA88KXS3-F1
#
_entry.id   AF-A0AA88KXS3-F1
#
_cell.length_a   1.000
_cell.length_b   1.000
_cell.length_c   1.000
_cell.angle_alpha   90.00
_cell.angle_beta   90.00
_cell.angle_gamma   90.00
#
_symmetry.space_group_name_H-M   'P 1'
#
loop_
_entity.id
_entity.type
_entity.pdbx_description
1 polymer ?
#
loop_
_entity_poly.entity_id
_entity_poly.type
_entity_poly.pdbx_seq_one_letter_code
_entity_poly.pdbx_strand_id
1 'polypeptide(L)'
;MLNRTMQESPIIRNFERIYNDKILPMEKKYLFNNFYSQQLTHEYFIDEDYPGMRIAPGLTTNRFIVVTYGGNDHVIPNNLPFGTNQEFGIVFLSQFRCCCVNASVLKKLTIVDKTEILSSDKFACELECLAEQVDIILLFFDPENFADL
;
A
#
# COMPACT_ATOMS: atom_id res chain seq x y z
N MET A 1 -18.68 -26.86 7.26
CA MET A 1 -17.70 -25.91 7.85
C MET A 1 -16.43 -26.06 7.02
N LEU A 2 -16.15 -25.12 6.13
CA LEU A 2 -14.95 -25.17 5.27
C LEU A 2 -13.77 -24.57 6.05
N ASN A 3 -12.77 -25.40 6.35
CA ASN A 3 -11.46 -24.95 6.80
C ASN A 3 -10.85 -24.06 5.70
N ARG A 4 -10.91 -22.74 5.88
CA ARG A 4 -10.06 -21.82 5.13
C ARG A 4 -8.68 -21.90 5.76
N THR A 5 -7.76 -22.59 5.11
CA THR A 5 -6.33 -22.32 5.29
C THR A 5 -6.12 -20.85 4.95
N MET A 6 -5.87 -20.03 5.98
CA MET A 6 -5.55 -18.62 5.89
C MET A 6 -4.25 -18.50 5.11
N GLN A 7 -4.32 -17.87 3.94
CA GLN A 7 -3.18 -17.65 3.07
C GLN A 7 -2.80 -16.17 3.24
N GLU A 8 -1.56 -15.89 3.65
CA GLU A 8 -1.05 -14.53 3.88
C GLU A 8 -1.33 -13.59 2.71
N SER A 9 -1.62 -12.31 3.01
CA SER A 9 -1.83 -11.27 2.00
C SER A 9 -0.59 -11.11 1.10
N PRO A 10 -0.71 -11.24 -0.24
CA PRO A 10 0.44 -11.12 -1.13
C PRO A 10 1.16 -9.76 -1.03
N ILE A 11 0.43 -8.68 -0.75
CA ILE A 11 0.99 -7.32 -0.67
C ILE A 11 1.79 -7.14 0.62
N ILE A 12 1.25 -7.60 1.74
CA ILE A 12 1.94 -7.53 3.02
C ILE A 12 3.16 -8.44 3.03
N ARG A 13 3.03 -9.67 2.51
CA ARG A 13 4.15 -10.60 2.34
C ARG A 13 5.23 -10.05 1.41
N ASN A 14 4.83 -9.42 0.30
CA ASN A 14 5.78 -8.78 -0.60
C ASN A 14 6.48 -7.60 0.08
N PHE A 15 5.73 -6.73 0.75
CA PHE A 15 6.29 -5.60 1.48
C PHE A 15 7.24 -6.05 2.60
N GLU A 16 6.86 -7.06 3.38
CA GLU A 16 7.73 -7.65 4.40
C GLU A 16 9.03 -8.18 3.79
N ARG A 17 8.94 -8.93 2.69
CA ARG A 17 10.11 -9.43 1.98
C ARG A 17 11.00 -8.29 1.51
N ILE A 18 10.43 -7.27 0.88
CA ILE A 18 11.17 -6.10 0.39
C ILE A 18 11.80 -5.32 1.53
N TYR A 19 11.06 -5.12 2.62
CA TYR A 19 11.56 -4.45 3.82
C TYR A 19 12.77 -5.20 4.37
N ASN A 20 12.65 -6.50 4.60
CA ASN A 20 13.73 -7.31 5.15
C ASN A 20 14.94 -7.43 4.20
N ASP A 21 14.71 -7.64 2.91
CA ASP A 21 15.77 -7.90 1.93
C ASP A 21 16.49 -6.63 1.47
N LYS A 22 15.80 -5.48 1.43
CA LYS A 22 16.29 -4.26 0.78
C LYS A 22 16.35 -3.05 1.70
N ILE A 23 15.31 -2.80 2.48
CA ILE A 23 15.20 -1.57 3.30
C ILE A 23 15.95 -1.71 4.62
N LEU A 24 15.73 -2.79 5.35
CA LEU A 24 16.33 -3.05 6.67
C LEU A 24 17.87 -3.06 6.64
N PRO A 25 18.56 -3.61 5.62
CA PRO A 25 20.01 -3.47 5.51
C PRO A 25 20.47 -2.01 5.39
N MET A 26 19.72 -1.17 4.66
CA MET A 26 20.01 0.26 4.53
C MET A 26 19.76 1.00 5.84
N GLU A 27 18.63 0.78 6.50
CA GLU A 27 18.32 1.38 7.81
C GLU A 27 19.41 1.07 8.84
N LYS A 28 19.90 -0.19 8.87
CA LYS A 28 21.01 -0.60 9.74
C LYS A 28 22.31 0.09 9.38
N LYS A 29 22.65 0.16 8.08
CA LYS A 29 23.89 0.78 7.59
C LYS A 29 23.96 2.28 7.93
N TYR A 30 22.84 2.98 7.84
CA TYR A 30 22.77 4.43 8.07
C TYR A 30 22.23 4.81 9.47
N LEU A 31 22.07 3.83 10.37
CA LEU A 31 21.55 4.03 11.72
C LEU A 31 20.21 4.79 11.76
N PHE A 32 19.36 4.59 10.75
CA PHE A 32 18.09 5.32 10.58
C PHE A 32 17.23 5.28 11.85
N ASN A 33 17.29 4.16 12.57
CA ASN A 33 16.51 3.94 13.79
C ASN A 33 16.90 4.83 14.97
N ASN A 34 18.11 5.39 14.95
CA ASN A 34 18.56 6.31 15.98
C ASN A 34 18.05 7.74 15.76
N PHE A 35 17.55 8.04 14.56
CA PHE A 35 17.23 9.40 14.13
C PHE A 35 15.76 9.59 13.76
N TYR A 36 15.09 8.55 13.25
CA TYR A 36 13.75 8.70 12.66
C TYR A 36 12.71 7.74 13.27
N SER A 37 12.79 6.43 13.00
CA SER A 37 11.76 5.46 13.41
C SER A 37 12.30 4.10 13.82
N GLN A 38 11.54 3.34 14.60
CA GLN A 38 11.93 1.98 14.99
C GLN A 38 11.85 1.00 13.81
N GLN A 39 12.72 -0.02 13.81
CA GLN A 39 12.66 -1.14 12.87
C GLN A 39 11.31 -1.85 12.94
N LEU A 40 10.78 -2.24 11.78
CA LEU A 40 9.63 -3.13 11.69
C LEU A 40 10.10 -4.58 11.94
N THR A 41 9.52 -5.24 12.94
CA THR A 41 9.73 -6.68 13.20
C THR A 41 8.60 -7.50 12.59
N HIS A 42 8.78 -8.83 12.51
CA HIS A 42 7.79 -9.76 11.96
C HIS A 42 6.40 -9.58 12.61
N GLU A 43 6.35 -9.31 13.92
CA GLU A 43 5.09 -9.14 14.69
C GLU A 43 4.26 -7.92 14.26
N TYR A 44 4.81 -7.05 13.42
CA TYR A 44 4.08 -5.92 12.87
C TYR A 44 3.27 -6.37 11.64
N PHE A 45 3.80 -7.26 10.80
CA PHE A 45 3.16 -7.62 9.53
C PHE A 45 1.86 -8.42 9.74
N ILE A 46 0.95 -8.25 8.79
CA ILE A 46 -0.41 -8.81 8.81
C ILE A 46 -0.37 -10.19 8.16
N ASP A 47 -0.62 -11.23 8.94
CA ASP A 47 -0.68 -12.62 8.44
C ASP A 47 -2.02 -12.97 7.76
N GLU A 48 -2.97 -12.01 7.72
CA GLU A 48 -4.34 -12.21 7.25
C GLU A 48 -4.69 -11.42 5.98
N ASP A 49 -5.65 -11.96 5.21
CA ASP A 49 -6.32 -11.27 4.10
C ASP A 49 -7.01 -9.99 4.62
N TYR A 50 -6.76 -8.84 3.99
CA TYR A 50 -7.48 -7.61 4.33
C TYR A 50 -8.67 -7.34 3.38
N PRO A 51 -9.70 -6.59 3.83
CA PRO A 51 -10.84 -6.23 3.00
C PRO A 51 -10.40 -5.54 1.70
N GLY A 52 -10.89 -6.00 0.54
CA GLY A 52 -10.53 -5.40 -0.76
C GLY A 52 -9.27 -5.97 -1.43
N MET A 53 -8.57 -6.92 -0.80
CA MET A 53 -7.38 -7.57 -1.36
C MET A 53 -7.67 -8.45 -2.60
N ARG A 54 -8.86 -9.06 -2.68
CA ARG A 54 -9.28 -9.89 -3.83
C ARG A 54 -10.24 -9.14 -4.73
N ILE A 55 -9.71 -8.44 -5.73
CA ILE A 55 -10.48 -7.91 -6.85
C ILE A 55 -10.35 -8.91 -8.00
N ALA A 56 -11.48 -9.44 -8.49
CA ALA A 56 -11.46 -10.43 -9.57
C ALA A 56 -10.83 -9.83 -10.85
N PRO A 57 -10.11 -10.63 -11.67
CA PRO A 57 -9.61 -10.18 -12.96
C PRO A 57 -10.78 -9.64 -13.82
N GLY A 58 -10.69 -8.39 -14.28
CA GLY A 58 -11.76 -7.74 -15.07
C GLY A 58 -12.79 -6.95 -14.27
N LEU A 59 -12.72 -6.93 -12.93
CA LEU A 59 -13.45 -5.98 -12.07
C LEU A 59 -12.55 -4.84 -11.55
N THR A 60 -11.31 -4.78 -12.04
CA THR A 60 -10.30 -3.77 -11.71
C THR A 60 -10.68 -2.43 -12.32
N THR A 61 -11.61 -1.74 -11.68
CA THR A 61 -11.64 -0.28 -11.78
C THR A 61 -10.30 0.23 -11.29
N ASN A 62 -9.60 1.02 -12.12
CA ASN A 62 -8.40 1.79 -11.77
C ASN A 62 -8.59 2.52 -10.43
N ARG A 63 -8.11 1.94 -9.33
CA ARG A 63 -8.33 2.44 -7.97
C ARG A 63 -7.06 2.35 -7.14
N PHE A 64 -6.98 3.24 -6.17
CA PHE A 64 -6.03 3.19 -5.08
C PHE A 64 -6.64 2.43 -3.91
N ILE A 65 -5.92 1.46 -3.39
CA ILE A 65 -6.24 0.74 -2.16
C ILE A 65 -5.38 1.30 -1.06
N VAL A 66 -6.00 1.96 -0.10
CA VAL A 66 -5.32 2.48 1.09
C VAL A 66 -5.52 1.47 2.22
N VAL A 67 -4.46 0.91 2.76
CA VAL A 67 -4.51 -0.03 3.89
C VAL A 67 -3.97 0.68 5.13
N THR A 68 -4.86 1.00 6.06
CA THR A 68 -4.55 1.80 7.26
C THR A 68 -5.12 1.16 8.51
N TYR A 69 -4.69 1.62 9.68
CA TYR A 69 -5.18 1.08 10.94
C TYR A 69 -6.62 1.48 11.21
N GLY A 70 -7.42 0.54 11.71
CA GLY A 70 -8.73 0.81 12.28
C GLY A 70 -9.06 -0.16 13.41
N GLY A 71 -9.88 0.27 14.37
CA GLY A 71 -10.27 -0.58 15.50
C GLY A 71 -11.12 -1.79 15.10
N ASN A 72 -11.77 -1.73 13.93
CA ASN A 72 -12.52 -2.82 13.33
C ASN A 72 -12.24 -2.89 11.83
N ASP A 73 -12.31 -4.08 11.27
CA ASP A 73 -12.09 -4.30 9.84
C ASP A 73 -13.28 -3.79 9.02
N HIS A 74 -13.04 -2.81 8.14
CA HIS A 74 -14.07 -2.26 7.26
C HIS A 74 -13.47 -1.52 6.06
N VAL A 75 -14.32 -1.20 5.07
CA VAL A 75 -13.93 -0.43 3.88
C VAL A 75 -14.70 0.88 3.82
N ILE A 76 -13.98 1.98 3.64
CA ILE A 76 -14.52 3.33 3.42
C ILE A 76 -14.29 3.71 1.95
N PRO A 77 -15.37 3.94 1.17
CA PRO A 77 -15.23 4.38 -0.21
C PRO A 77 -14.83 5.86 -0.29
N ASN A 78 -14.06 6.20 -1.32
CA ASN A 78 -13.71 7.56 -1.73
C ASN A 78 -12.96 8.35 -0.63
N ASN A 79 -12.07 7.68 0.09
CA ASN A 79 -11.40 8.26 1.27
C ASN A 79 -9.90 8.05 1.22
N LEU A 80 -9.15 9.12 1.54
CA LEU A 80 -7.70 9.12 1.75
C LEU A 80 -7.46 9.72 3.17
N PRO A 81 -6.99 8.94 4.15
CA PRO A 81 -7.01 9.31 5.57
C PRO A 81 -5.97 10.36 5.98
N PHE A 82 -5.09 10.83 5.09
CA PHE A 82 -3.97 11.73 5.43
C PHE A 82 -4.19 13.22 5.15
N GLY A 83 -5.41 13.58 4.78
CA GLY A 83 -5.77 14.98 4.54
C GLY A 83 -6.17 15.18 3.09
N THR A 84 -7.38 15.66 2.92
CA THR A 84 -7.80 16.27 1.67
C THR A 84 -7.21 17.67 1.64
N ASN A 85 -6.03 17.86 1.03
CA ASN A 85 -5.74 19.16 0.43
C ASN A 85 -6.93 19.49 -0.48
N GLN A 86 -7.45 20.72 -0.43
CA GLN A 86 -8.59 21.16 -1.27
C GLN A 86 -8.35 20.93 -2.78
N GLU A 87 -7.12 20.60 -3.18
CA GLU A 87 -6.67 20.27 -4.52
C GLU A 87 -7.15 18.90 -5.01
N PHE A 88 -7.45 17.96 -4.12
CA PHE A 88 -7.99 16.67 -4.53
C PHE A 88 -9.48 16.81 -4.90
N GLY A 89 -9.74 16.90 -6.20
CA GLY A 89 -11.10 16.90 -6.72
C GLY A 89 -11.87 15.63 -6.37
N ILE A 90 -13.19 15.73 -6.24
CA ILE A 90 -14.12 14.61 -5.95
C ILE A 90 -13.88 13.41 -6.90
N VAL A 91 -13.53 13.71 -8.16
CA VAL A 91 -13.22 12.69 -9.18
C VAL A 91 -11.97 11.88 -8.82
N PHE A 92 -10.92 12.51 -8.32
CA PHE A 92 -9.71 11.81 -7.90
C PHE A 92 -9.97 10.96 -6.65
N LEU A 93 -10.63 11.54 -5.64
CA LEU A 93 -11.02 10.81 -4.42
C LEU A 93 -11.90 9.59 -4.73
N SER A 94 -12.73 9.64 -5.78
CA SER A 94 -13.57 8.51 -6.19
C SER A 94 -12.79 7.23 -6.56
N GLN A 95 -11.49 7.38 -6.85
CA GLN A 95 -10.59 6.28 -7.15
C GLN A 95 -10.05 5.60 -5.89
N PHE A 96 -10.23 6.16 -4.69
CA PHE A 96 -9.69 5.61 -3.45
C PHE A 96 -10.67 4.67 -2.76
N ARG A 97 -10.12 3.60 -2.18
CA ARG A 97 -10.80 2.69 -1.26
C ARG A 97 -9.90 2.52 -0.04
N CYS A 98 -10.37 2.98 1.11
CA CYS A 98 -9.65 2.85 2.36
C CYS A 98 -10.11 1.57 3.08
N CYS A 99 -9.18 0.69 3.36
CA CYS A 99 -9.35 -0.57 4.06
C CYS A 99 -8.75 -0.37 5.44
N CYS A 100 -9.63 -0.25 6.43
CA CYS A 100 -9.26 -0.17 7.83
C CYS A 100 -9.06 -1.59 8.34
N VAL A 101 -7.89 -1.88 8.91
CA VAL A 101 -7.51 -3.21 9.40
C VAL A 101 -6.94 -3.07 10.81
N ASN A 102 -7.35 -3.95 11.72
CA ASN A 102 -6.83 -3.96 13.09
C ASN A 102 -5.48 -4.68 13.17
N ALA A 103 -4.44 -4.06 12.59
CA ALA A 103 -3.07 -4.57 12.61
C ALA A 103 -2.09 -3.60 13.26
N SER A 104 -1.17 -4.14 14.06
CA SER A 104 -0.18 -3.37 14.81
C SER A 104 0.78 -2.57 13.91
N VAL A 105 1.24 -3.11 12.76
CA VAL A 105 2.06 -2.35 11.79
C VAL A 105 1.36 -1.09 11.33
N LEU A 106 0.06 -1.17 11.08
CA LEU A 106 -0.68 -0.07 10.47
C LEU A 106 -0.86 1.11 11.44
N LYS A 107 -0.59 0.92 12.73
CA LYS A 107 -0.52 2.04 13.69
C LYS A 107 0.66 2.98 13.41
N LYS A 108 1.68 2.48 12.70
CA LYS A 108 2.92 3.21 12.37
C LYS A 108 3.10 3.45 10.87
N LEU A 109 2.29 2.81 10.04
CA LEU A 109 2.41 2.81 8.57
C LEU A 109 1.02 2.85 7.94
N THR A 110 0.90 3.44 6.76
CA THR A 110 -0.22 3.16 5.88
C THR A 110 0.30 2.93 4.49
N ILE A 111 -0.30 1.96 3.82
CA ILE A 111 0.12 1.53 2.49
C ILE A 111 -0.90 2.06 1.51
N VAL A 112 -0.43 2.73 0.46
CA VAL A 112 -1.25 3.09 -0.70
C VAL A 112 -0.77 2.24 -1.85
N ASP A 113 -1.62 1.32 -2.29
CA ASP A 113 -1.35 0.42 -3.40
C ASP A 113 -2.20 0.80 -4.62
N LYS A 114 -1.63 0.66 -5.81
CA LYS A 114 -2.25 0.97 -7.09
C LYS A 114 -2.36 -0.30 -7.91
N THR A 115 -3.59 -0.73 -8.17
CA THR A 115 -3.84 -2.05 -8.77
C THR A 115 -3.47 -2.14 -10.24
N GLU A 116 -3.50 -1.03 -10.97
CA GLU A 116 -3.14 -0.95 -12.39
C GLU A 116 -2.50 0.41 -12.68
N ILE A 117 -1.39 0.40 -13.43
CA ILE A 117 -0.77 1.61 -13.95
C ILE A 117 -1.36 1.86 -15.35
N LEU A 118 -2.08 2.98 -15.51
CA LEU A 118 -2.59 3.42 -16.82
C LEU A 118 -1.46 4.06 -17.66
N SER A 119 -1.82 4.60 -18.83
CA SER A 119 -0.94 5.45 -19.66
C SER A 119 -0.06 6.39 -18.83
N SER A 120 1.20 6.57 -19.26
CA SER A 120 2.24 7.38 -18.60
C SER A 120 1.74 8.71 -18.04
N ASP A 121 0.96 9.46 -18.81
CA ASP A 121 0.58 10.83 -18.47
C ASP A 121 -0.43 10.90 -17.32
N LYS A 122 -1.35 9.92 -17.26
CA LYS A 122 -2.31 9.82 -16.15
C LYS A 122 -1.61 9.35 -14.89
N PHE A 123 -0.69 8.40 -15.01
CA PHE A 123 0.07 7.92 -13.87
C PHE A 123 0.99 9.00 -13.28
N ALA A 124 1.63 9.80 -14.12
CA ALA A 124 2.44 10.94 -13.68
C ALA A 124 1.61 11.95 -12.88
N CYS A 125 0.43 12.33 -13.38
CA CYS A 125 -0.48 13.23 -12.67
C CYS A 125 -0.95 12.64 -11.32
N GLU A 126 -1.31 11.35 -11.29
CA GLU A 126 -1.70 10.68 -10.05
C GLU A 126 -0.54 10.62 -9.03
N LEU A 127 0.69 10.40 -9.49
CA LEU A 127 1.90 10.39 -8.66
C LEU A 127 2.23 11.78 -8.12
N GLU A 128 2.15 12.82 -8.94
CA GLU A 128 2.38 14.21 -8.50
C GLU A 128 1.47 14.57 -7.34
N CYS A 129 0.18 14.22 -7.44
CA CYS A 129 -0.77 14.51 -6.36
C CYS A 129 -0.48 13.69 -5.08
N LEU A 130 0.04 12.46 -5.20
CA LEU A 130 0.36 11.62 -4.03
C LEU A 130 1.74 11.90 -3.43
N ALA A 131 2.70 12.35 -4.22
CA ALA A 131 4.10 12.50 -3.81
C ALA A 131 4.28 13.49 -2.66
N GLU A 132 3.42 14.51 -2.56
CA GLU A 132 3.47 15.48 -1.47
C GLU A 132 2.92 14.94 -0.14
N GLN A 133 2.18 13.84 -0.18
CA GLN A 133 1.45 13.28 0.98
C GLN A 133 2.11 12.01 1.54
N VAL A 134 3.11 11.45 0.86
CA VAL A 134 3.73 10.17 1.23
C VAL A 134 5.20 10.35 1.61
N ASP A 135 5.64 9.61 2.63
CA ASP A 135 7.04 9.60 3.04
C ASP A 135 7.94 8.83 2.06
N ILE A 136 7.41 7.76 1.45
CA ILE A 136 8.16 6.82 0.62
C ILE A 136 7.30 6.38 -0.57
N ILE A 137 7.88 6.42 -1.76
CA ILE A 137 7.32 5.83 -2.98
C ILE A 137 8.15 4.59 -3.33
N LEU A 138 7.48 3.43 -3.43
CA LEU A 138 8.09 2.19 -3.90
C LEU A 138 7.58 1.88 -5.31
N LEU A 139 8.51 1.81 -6.27
CA LEU A 139 8.20 1.44 -7.66
C LEU A 139 8.67 0.02 -7.94
N PHE A 140 7.77 -0.81 -8.46
CA PHE A 140 8.05 -2.18 -8.87
C PHE A 140 8.12 -2.27 -10.39
N PHE A 141 9.21 -2.87 -10.88
CA PHE A 141 9.42 -3.11 -12.30
C PHE A 141 9.62 -4.61 -12.50
N ASP A 142 8.86 -5.19 -13.41
CA ASP A 142 9.04 -6.57 -13.84
C ASP A 142 10.01 -6.59 -15.03
N PRO A 143 11.26 -7.06 -14.86
CA PRO A 143 12.28 -7.03 -15.90
C PRO A 143 11.91 -7.86 -17.14
N GLU A 144 11.06 -8.88 -17.00
CA GLU A 144 10.68 -9.75 -18.13
C GLU A 144 9.79 -9.02 -19.14
N ASN A 145 9.04 -8.01 -18.71
CA ASN A 145 8.18 -7.18 -19.56
C ASN A 145 8.93 -6.03 -20.26
N PHE A 146 10.22 -5.85 -20.01
CA PHE A 146 11.05 -4.83 -20.68
C PHE A 146 11.79 -5.35 -21.92
N ALA A 147 11.66 -6.64 -22.25
CA ALA A 147 12.41 -7.26 -23.35
C ALA A 147 11.92 -6.88 -24.77
N ASP A 148 10.78 -6.19 -24.87
CA ASP A 148 10.15 -5.81 -26.16
C ASP A 148 10.29 -4.30 -26.50
N LEU A 149 11.19 -3.57 -25.84
CA LEU A 149 11.49 -2.15 -26.10
C LEU A 149 12.80 -1.93 -26.86
#